data_AF-A0A1F5C1N0-F1
#
_entry.id   AF-A0A1F5C1N0-F1
#
_cell.length_a   1.000
_cell.length_b   1.000
_cell.length_c   1.000
_cell.angle_alpha   90.00
_cell.angle_beta   90.00
_cell.angle_gamma   90.00
#
_symmetry.space_group_name_H-M   'P 1'
#
loop_
_entity.id
_entity.type
_entity.pdbx_description
1 polymer ?
#
loop_
_entity_poly.entity_id
_entity_poly.type
_entity_poly.pdbx_seq_one_letter_code
_entity_poly.pdbx_strand_id
1 'polypeptide(L)'
;MKLDIGDFETENLVVWENTIRELFPIAIPNNCLWKSIDSVISILNKLSSVDNLNHTLFPAGGGHDLTGAKKSSEKGCIEFSTPNSVRIVKPKVLEFNYFPNNINWAYFRLETAGLKPVTPNIDPSFIKEKITELEPGHYVEKEIWEKGYLGYNEKNNRILLPKSARIVSRHFRGSFVIFPKSSPYNKNHATYDARHDRMNSKKFRQYIEKCIIEFNE
;
A
#
# COMPACT_ATOMS: atom_id res chain seq x y z
N MET A 1 -9.59 26.36 8.67
CA MET A 1 -8.76 26.55 9.87
C MET A 1 -7.59 25.59 9.75
N LYS A 2 -6.34 26.07 9.62
CA LYS A 2 -5.16 25.19 9.64
C LYS A 2 -4.97 24.77 11.10
N LEU A 3 -5.10 23.48 11.38
CA LEU A 3 -4.72 22.93 12.68
C LEU A 3 -3.23 23.20 12.90
N ASP A 4 -2.83 23.48 14.14
CA ASP A 4 -1.41 23.48 14.50
C ASP A 4 -0.85 22.05 14.35
N ILE A 5 0.45 21.91 14.14
CA ILE A 5 1.12 20.62 13.93
C ILE A 5 0.88 19.71 15.14
N GLY A 6 0.92 20.25 16.36
CA GLY A 6 0.65 19.51 17.59
C GLY A 6 -0.80 19.00 17.69
N ASP A 7 -1.77 19.80 17.26
CA ASP A 7 -3.17 19.42 17.23
C ASP A 7 -3.41 18.29 16.23
N PHE A 8 -2.81 18.40 15.03
CA PHE A 8 -2.91 17.36 14.00
C PHE A 8 -2.33 16.02 14.47
N GLU A 9 -1.14 16.02 15.09
CA GLU A 9 -0.52 14.77 15.54
C GLU A 9 -1.34 14.06 16.62
N THR A 10 -1.85 14.85 17.56
CA THR A 10 -2.70 14.33 18.64
C THR A 10 -3.99 13.75 18.06
N GLU A 11 -4.67 14.48 17.17
CA GLU A 11 -5.89 14.04 16.51
C GLU A 11 -5.66 12.76 15.69
N ASN A 12 -4.58 12.70 14.90
CA ASN A 12 -4.23 11.54 14.09
C ASN A 12 -4.09 10.26 14.95
N LEU A 13 -3.39 10.36 16.09
CA LEU A 13 -3.17 9.22 16.98
C LEU A 13 -4.44 8.80 17.73
N VAL A 14 -5.29 9.74 18.12
CA VAL A 14 -6.61 9.44 18.73
C VAL A 14 -7.50 8.69 17.75
N VAL A 15 -7.59 9.17 16.50
CA VAL A 15 -8.37 8.50 15.44
C VAL A 15 -7.79 7.13 15.12
N TRP A 16 -6.47 6.98 15.11
CA TRP A 16 -5.79 5.69 14.93
C TRP A 16 -6.14 4.69 16.02
N GLU A 17 -6.08 5.11 17.28
CA GLU A 17 -6.45 4.28 18.41
C GLU A 17 -7.93 3.86 18.33
N ASN A 18 -8.84 4.78 18.04
CA ASN A 18 -10.25 4.48 17.87
C ASN A 18 -10.49 3.47 16.74
N THR A 19 -9.79 3.65 15.61
CA THR A 19 -9.86 2.71 14.48
C THR A 19 -9.41 1.30 14.88
N ILE A 20 -8.33 1.17 15.65
CA ILE A 20 -7.86 -0.13 16.17
C ILE A 20 -8.89 -0.73 17.15
N ARG A 21 -9.47 0.08 18.04
CA ARG A 21 -10.47 -0.37 19.01
C ARG A 21 -11.76 -0.84 18.33
N GLU A 22 -12.14 -0.22 17.23
CA GLU A 22 -13.28 -0.69 16.42
C GLU A 22 -12.99 -2.03 15.73
N LEU A 23 -11.74 -2.27 15.30
CA LEU A 23 -11.32 -3.56 14.77
C LEU A 23 -11.24 -4.65 15.84
N PHE A 24 -10.94 -4.27 17.09
CA PHE A 24 -10.71 -5.19 18.21
C PHE A 24 -11.44 -4.72 19.49
N PRO A 25 -12.79 -4.83 19.53
CA PRO A 25 -13.61 -4.16 20.56
C PRO A 25 -13.47 -4.73 21.97
N ILE A 26 -13.04 -5.99 22.12
CA ILE A 26 -12.92 -6.65 23.43
C ILE A 26 -11.48 -6.52 23.95
N ALA A 27 -10.50 -6.88 23.12
CA ALA A 27 -9.09 -6.84 23.46
C ALA A 27 -8.26 -6.71 22.19
N ILE A 28 -7.22 -5.87 22.23
CA ILE A 28 -6.30 -5.67 21.10
C ILE A 28 -5.23 -6.76 21.15
N PRO A 29 -5.16 -7.67 20.15
CA PRO A 29 -4.14 -8.70 20.13
C PRO A 29 -2.78 -8.11 19.75
N ASN A 30 -1.69 -8.66 20.30
CA ASN A 30 -0.32 -8.28 19.91
C ASN A 30 -0.04 -8.50 18.41
N ASN A 31 -0.72 -9.49 17.82
CA ASN A 31 -0.67 -9.80 16.39
C ASN A 31 -1.99 -10.40 15.90
N CYS A 32 -2.39 -10.06 14.68
CA CYS A 32 -3.54 -10.66 13.99
C CYS A 32 -3.23 -10.85 12.50
N LEU A 33 -3.73 -11.91 11.87
CA LEU A 33 -3.45 -12.24 10.47
C LEU A 33 -4.74 -12.42 9.66
N TRP A 34 -4.83 -11.77 8.50
CA TRP A 34 -5.88 -11.99 7.51
C TRP A 34 -5.30 -12.53 6.22
N LYS A 35 -5.82 -13.67 5.75
CA LYS A 35 -5.37 -14.34 4.51
C LYS A 35 -6.43 -14.32 3.39
N SER A 36 -7.69 -14.15 3.72
CA SER A 36 -8.77 -14.03 2.73
C SER A 36 -8.74 -12.64 2.08
N ILE A 37 -8.97 -12.59 0.77
CA ILE A 37 -8.98 -11.33 0.00
C ILE A 37 -10.04 -10.37 0.55
N ASP A 38 -11.24 -10.87 0.86
CA ASP A 38 -12.33 -10.02 1.35
C ASP A 38 -11.97 -9.37 2.69
N SER A 39 -11.40 -10.12 3.64
CA SER A 39 -10.98 -9.54 4.92
C SER A 39 -9.84 -8.55 4.75
N VAL A 40 -8.85 -8.84 3.88
CA VAL A 40 -7.77 -7.88 3.57
C VAL A 40 -8.35 -6.58 3.03
N ILE A 41 -9.27 -6.64 2.06
CA ILE A 41 -9.94 -5.46 1.50
C ILE A 41 -10.71 -4.70 2.58
N SER A 42 -11.49 -5.38 3.42
CA SER A 42 -12.26 -4.74 4.50
C SER A 42 -11.37 -3.97 5.46
N ILE A 43 -10.24 -4.54 5.89
CA ILE A 43 -9.30 -3.87 6.79
C ILE A 43 -8.64 -2.67 6.09
N LEU A 44 -8.15 -2.85 4.87
CA LEU A 44 -7.53 -1.74 4.11
C LEU A 44 -8.51 -0.58 3.90
N ASN A 45 -9.77 -0.87 3.56
CA ASN A 45 -10.81 0.15 3.43
C ASN A 45 -11.17 0.81 4.75
N LYS A 46 -11.11 0.08 5.87
CA LYS A 46 -11.30 0.68 7.20
C LYS A 46 -10.21 1.72 7.48
N LEU A 47 -8.95 1.40 7.20
CA LEU A 47 -7.81 2.29 7.40
C LEU A 47 -7.80 3.50 6.46
N SER A 48 -8.46 3.39 5.30
CA SER A 48 -8.56 4.45 4.30
C SER A 48 -9.85 5.26 4.41
N SER A 49 -10.78 4.87 5.27
CA SER A 49 -12.07 5.55 5.43
C SER A 49 -11.97 6.91 6.13
N VAL A 50 -10.81 7.20 6.73
CA VAL A 50 -10.54 8.45 7.43
C VAL A 50 -9.39 9.18 6.75
N ASP A 51 -9.65 10.41 6.33
CA ASP A 51 -8.66 11.26 5.71
C ASP A 51 -7.48 11.52 6.65
N ASN A 52 -6.28 11.58 6.07
CA ASN A 52 -5.03 11.82 6.79
C ASN A 52 -4.71 10.84 7.93
N LEU A 53 -5.37 9.68 8.00
CA LEU A 53 -5.12 8.72 9.07
C LEU A 53 -3.79 7.99 8.90
N ASN A 54 -3.59 7.40 7.73
CA ASN A 54 -2.53 6.44 7.50
C ASN A 54 -1.44 6.99 6.56
N HIS A 55 -0.25 6.37 6.62
CA HIS A 55 0.78 6.48 5.61
C HIS A 55 1.31 5.08 5.28
N THR A 56 1.34 4.73 3.99
CA THR A 56 1.84 3.44 3.53
C THR A 56 3.20 3.59 2.88
N LEU A 57 4.20 2.90 3.42
CA LEU A 57 5.54 2.79 2.84
C LEU A 57 5.60 1.60 1.88
N PHE A 58 6.34 1.78 0.78
CA PHE A 58 6.39 0.82 -0.32
C PHE A 58 7.66 -0.03 -0.33
N PRO A 59 7.60 -1.25 -0.91
CA PRO A 59 8.75 -2.15 -0.97
C PRO A 59 9.90 -1.70 -1.88
N ALA A 60 9.68 -0.68 -2.73
CA ALA A 60 10.71 -0.08 -3.58
C ALA A 60 11.14 1.32 -3.09
N GLY A 61 10.72 1.71 -1.89
CA GLY A 61 10.97 3.02 -1.30
C GLY A 61 9.87 4.02 -1.59
N GLY A 62 9.90 5.13 -0.87
CA GLY A 62 8.81 6.11 -0.87
C GLY A 62 7.59 5.63 -0.08
N GLY A 63 6.53 6.42 -0.13
CA GLY A 63 5.25 6.08 0.48
C GLY A 63 4.15 7.07 0.08
N HIS A 64 2.90 6.62 0.18
CA HIS A 64 1.71 7.47 0.06
C HIS A 64 0.61 6.93 0.97
N ASP A 65 -0.41 7.75 1.16
CA ASP A 65 -1.58 7.37 1.93
C ASP A 65 -2.42 6.36 1.13
N LEU A 66 -2.90 5.34 1.82
CA LEU A 66 -3.87 4.40 1.29
C LEU A 66 -5.24 5.11 1.23
N THR A 67 -5.85 5.10 0.05
CA THR A 67 -7.17 5.70 -0.20
C THR A 67 -8.27 4.69 -0.44
N GLY A 68 -7.91 3.41 -0.61
CA GLY A 68 -8.88 2.33 -0.74
C GLY A 68 -8.30 1.05 -1.29
N ALA A 69 -9.09 -0.01 -1.24
CA ALA A 69 -8.79 -1.30 -1.81
C ALA A 69 -10.06 -1.96 -2.38
N LYS A 70 -9.89 -2.70 -3.48
CA LYS A 70 -10.97 -3.50 -4.08
C LYS A 70 -10.40 -4.74 -4.76
N LYS A 71 -11.28 -5.66 -5.19
CA LYS A 71 -10.88 -6.79 -6.03
C LYS A 71 -10.33 -6.30 -7.36
N SER A 72 -9.24 -6.91 -7.82
CA SER A 72 -8.71 -6.71 -9.17
C SER A 72 -9.41 -7.65 -10.15
N SER A 73 -9.34 -7.32 -11.44
CA SER A 73 -9.65 -8.23 -12.55
C SER A 73 -8.72 -9.45 -12.58
N GLU A 74 -7.48 -9.31 -12.08
CA GLU A 74 -6.55 -10.43 -11.97
C GLU A 74 -6.94 -11.39 -10.83
N LYS A 75 -7.05 -12.68 -11.16
CA LYS A 75 -7.50 -13.70 -10.20
C LYS A 75 -6.62 -13.74 -8.96
N GLY A 76 -7.24 -13.52 -7.81
CA GLY A 76 -6.59 -13.56 -6.52
C GLY A 76 -5.86 -12.26 -6.14
N CYS A 77 -6.01 -11.19 -6.93
CA CYS A 77 -5.39 -9.90 -6.69
C CYS A 77 -6.37 -8.87 -6.14
N ILE A 78 -5.80 -7.84 -5.54
CA ILE A 78 -6.50 -6.62 -5.15
C ILE A 78 -5.90 -5.42 -5.89
N GLU A 79 -6.73 -4.43 -6.13
CA GLU A 79 -6.29 -3.08 -6.44
C GLU A 79 -6.13 -2.33 -5.12
N PHE A 80 -4.92 -1.83 -4.89
CA PHE A 80 -4.49 -1.01 -3.79
C PHE A 80 -4.35 0.44 -4.30
N SER A 81 -5.15 1.36 -3.80
CA SER A 81 -5.23 2.73 -4.30
C SER A 81 -4.46 3.71 -3.40
N THR A 82 -3.71 4.60 -4.04
CA THR A 82 -3.13 5.80 -3.42
C THR A 82 -3.50 7.01 -4.29
N PRO A 83 -3.20 8.25 -3.87
CA PRO A 83 -3.41 9.41 -4.73
C PRO A 83 -2.78 9.19 -6.11
N ASN A 84 -3.60 9.39 -7.16
CA ASN A 84 -3.19 9.33 -8.57
C ASN A 84 -2.57 8.00 -9.05
N SER A 85 -2.66 6.91 -8.29
CA SER A 85 -2.03 5.64 -8.66
C SER A 85 -2.76 4.42 -8.10
N VAL A 86 -2.92 3.41 -8.94
CA VAL A 86 -3.43 2.09 -8.56
C VAL A 86 -2.29 1.07 -8.64
N ARG A 87 -2.16 0.26 -7.60
CA ARG A 87 -1.24 -0.87 -7.53
C ARG A 87 -2.04 -2.17 -7.56
N ILE A 88 -1.70 -3.07 -8.47
CA ILE A 88 -2.26 -4.42 -8.48
C ILE A 88 -1.29 -5.32 -7.74
N VAL A 89 -1.77 -5.96 -6.68
CA VAL A 89 -0.97 -6.85 -5.84
C VAL A 89 -1.73 -8.14 -5.57
N LYS A 90 -1.01 -9.25 -5.44
CA LYS A 90 -1.58 -10.50 -4.94
C LYS A 90 -1.33 -10.59 -3.44
N PRO A 91 -2.32 -10.39 -2.56
CA PRO A 91 -2.08 -10.49 -1.11
C PRO A 91 -1.71 -11.92 -0.73
N LYS A 92 -0.65 -12.07 0.09
CA LYS A 92 -0.32 -13.33 0.76
C LYS A 92 -0.90 -13.34 2.16
N VAL A 93 -0.69 -12.25 2.90
CA VAL A 93 -1.22 -12.04 4.25
C VAL A 93 -1.18 -10.55 4.56
N LEU A 94 -2.22 -10.06 5.25
CA LEU A 94 -2.20 -8.80 5.96
C LEU A 94 -2.01 -9.09 7.45
N GLU A 95 -1.04 -8.44 8.07
CA GLU A 95 -0.69 -8.66 9.48
C GLU A 95 -0.87 -7.37 10.25
N PHE A 96 -1.61 -7.40 11.35
CA PHE A 96 -1.62 -6.33 12.34
C PHE A 96 -0.57 -6.61 13.41
N ASN A 97 0.18 -5.58 13.83
CA ASN A 97 1.17 -5.67 14.89
C ASN A 97 0.93 -4.56 15.90
N TYR A 98 0.69 -4.97 17.15
CA TYR A 98 0.46 -4.08 18.28
C TYR A 98 1.57 -4.22 19.33
N PHE A 99 1.86 -3.09 19.98
CA PHE A 99 2.82 -2.96 21.06
C PHE A 99 2.10 -2.27 22.23
N PRO A 100 1.93 -2.96 23.38
CA PRO A 100 1.28 -2.37 24.55
C PRO A 100 1.90 -1.03 24.94
N ASN A 101 1.05 -0.06 25.27
CA ASN A 101 1.43 1.33 25.61
C ASN A 101 2.14 2.12 24.49
N ASN A 102 2.26 1.56 23.28
CA ASN A 102 3.00 2.15 22.15
C ASN A 102 2.14 2.08 20.87
N ILE A 103 0.88 2.52 20.95
CA ILE A 103 -0.09 2.39 19.85
C ILE A 103 0.28 3.20 18.60
N ASN A 104 1.02 4.30 18.77
CA ASN A 104 1.61 5.11 17.70
C ASN A 104 2.67 4.34 16.87
N TRP A 105 3.14 3.20 17.36
CA TRP A 105 4.02 2.26 16.64
C TRP A 105 3.28 1.04 16.10
N ALA A 106 1.98 0.89 16.37
CA ALA A 106 1.20 -0.19 15.79
C ALA A 106 1.10 -0.02 14.27
N TYR A 107 1.17 -1.14 13.54
CA TYR A 107 1.19 -1.10 12.08
C TYR A 107 0.49 -2.30 11.46
N PHE A 108 0.11 -2.12 10.19
CA PHE A 108 -0.33 -3.20 9.33
C PHE A 108 0.76 -3.50 8.30
N ARG A 109 1.05 -4.77 8.05
CA ARG A 109 2.01 -5.22 7.04
C ARG A 109 1.31 -6.10 6.01
N LEU A 110 1.25 -5.63 4.77
CA LEU A 110 0.71 -6.39 3.65
C LEU A 110 1.87 -7.07 2.92
N GLU A 111 2.04 -8.37 3.15
CA GLU A 111 2.98 -9.18 2.36
C GLU A 111 2.29 -9.64 1.09
N THR A 112 2.97 -9.47 -0.05
CA THR A 112 2.45 -9.89 -1.35
C THR A 112 3.03 -11.23 -1.78
N ALA A 113 2.21 -12.00 -2.50
CA ALA A 113 2.62 -13.17 -3.24
C ALA A 113 3.12 -12.79 -4.64
N GLY A 114 3.81 -13.73 -5.28
CA GLY A 114 4.34 -13.61 -6.64
C GLY A 114 3.28 -13.25 -7.69
N LEU A 115 3.53 -12.20 -8.48
CA LEU A 115 2.92 -12.02 -9.80
C LEU A 115 3.97 -12.18 -10.90
N LYS A 116 3.56 -12.74 -12.04
CA LYS A 116 4.41 -12.79 -13.23
C LYS A 116 4.32 -11.45 -13.97
N PRO A 117 5.44 -10.91 -14.47
CA PRO A 117 5.44 -9.77 -15.36
C PRO A 117 4.56 -10.02 -16.59
N VAL A 118 3.89 -8.97 -17.03
CA VAL A 118 3.23 -8.92 -18.35
C VAL A 118 4.23 -8.46 -19.40
N THR A 119 5.09 -7.49 -19.06
CA THR A 119 6.14 -7.01 -19.96
C THR A 119 7.17 -8.13 -20.23
N PRO A 120 7.43 -8.48 -21.49
CA PRO A 120 8.41 -9.51 -21.83
C PRO A 120 9.83 -9.03 -21.52
N ASN A 121 10.71 -9.96 -21.14
CA ASN A 121 12.15 -9.71 -20.90
C ASN A 121 12.44 -8.57 -19.90
N ILE A 122 11.55 -8.33 -18.94
CA ILE A 122 11.79 -7.36 -17.87
C ILE A 122 12.99 -7.80 -17.03
N ASP A 123 13.76 -6.83 -16.54
CA ASP A 123 14.88 -7.09 -15.63
C ASP A 123 14.38 -7.87 -14.39
N PRO A 124 14.93 -9.07 -14.09
CA PRO A 124 14.52 -9.87 -12.94
C PRO A 124 14.72 -9.19 -11.57
N SER A 125 15.54 -8.14 -11.51
CA SER A 125 15.73 -7.33 -10.30
C SER A 125 14.50 -6.46 -10.00
N PHE A 126 13.69 -6.12 -11.00
CA PHE A 126 12.48 -5.34 -10.78
C PHE A 126 11.45 -6.12 -9.96
N ILE A 127 10.83 -5.41 -9.02
CA ILE A 127 9.78 -5.96 -8.15
C ILE A 127 8.38 -5.53 -8.58
N LYS A 128 8.29 -4.68 -9.61
CA LYS A 128 7.05 -4.15 -10.17
C LYS A 128 7.26 -3.69 -11.61
N GLU A 129 6.17 -3.57 -12.34
CA GLU A 129 6.10 -2.89 -13.63
C GLU A 129 5.01 -1.83 -13.62
N LYS A 130 5.17 -0.81 -14.45
CA LYS A 130 4.15 0.21 -14.71
C LYS A 130 3.70 0.04 -16.15
N ILE A 131 2.39 -0.11 -16.36
CA ILE A 131 1.79 -0.47 -17.65
C ILE A 131 0.47 0.26 -17.86
N THR A 132 0.03 0.31 -19.12
CA THR A 132 -1.28 0.83 -19.49
C THR A 132 -2.28 -0.33 -19.51
N GLU A 133 -3.31 -0.26 -18.67
CA GLU A 133 -4.47 -1.15 -18.76
C GLU A 133 -5.51 -0.47 -19.65
N LEU A 134 -5.84 -1.06 -20.80
CA LEU A 134 -6.84 -0.51 -21.72
C LEU A 134 -8.26 -0.85 -21.24
N GLU A 135 -8.45 -2.09 -20.82
CA GLU A 135 -9.66 -2.67 -20.24
C GLU A 135 -9.24 -3.65 -19.15
N PRO A 136 -10.12 -4.03 -18.21
CA PRO A 136 -9.75 -4.88 -17.07
C PRO A 136 -8.98 -6.15 -17.47
N GLY A 137 -7.70 -6.23 -17.09
CA GLY A 137 -6.81 -7.35 -17.39
C GLY A 137 -6.17 -7.35 -18.80
N HIS A 138 -6.46 -6.35 -19.63
CA HIS A 138 -5.85 -6.16 -20.95
C HIS A 138 -4.81 -5.04 -20.92
N TYR A 139 -3.55 -5.42 -21.06
CA TYR A 139 -2.40 -4.56 -20.82
C TYR A 139 -1.56 -4.34 -22.07
N VAL A 140 -1.03 -3.12 -22.20
CA VAL A 140 -0.06 -2.71 -23.23
C VAL A 140 1.06 -1.89 -22.57
N GLU A 141 2.08 -1.51 -23.33
CA GLU A 141 3.22 -0.77 -22.79
C GLU A 141 2.78 0.59 -22.20
N LYS A 142 3.52 1.09 -21.20
CA LYS A 142 3.19 2.37 -20.55
C LYS A 142 3.26 3.55 -21.52
N GLU A 143 4.10 3.44 -22.54
CA GLU A 143 4.35 4.45 -23.55
C GLU A 143 3.07 4.76 -24.35
N ILE A 144 2.14 3.81 -24.44
CA ILE A 144 0.82 4.01 -25.07
C ILE A 144 0.00 5.06 -24.33
N TRP A 145 0.05 5.08 -23.00
CA TRP A 145 -0.60 6.11 -22.20
C TRP A 145 0.03 7.49 -22.41
N GLU A 146 1.36 7.56 -22.40
CA GLU A 146 2.12 8.79 -22.61
C GLU A 146 1.88 9.37 -24.00
N LYS A 147 1.80 8.49 -25.01
CA LYS A 147 1.48 8.81 -26.40
C LYS A 147 0.02 9.26 -26.59
N GLY A 148 -0.91 8.73 -25.80
CA GLY A 148 -2.33 9.10 -25.80
C GLY A 148 -3.19 8.49 -26.91
N TYR A 149 -2.66 7.54 -27.70
CA TYR A 149 -3.40 6.83 -28.75
C TYR A 149 -2.74 5.48 -29.09
N LEU A 150 -3.53 4.50 -29.53
CA LEU A 150 -3.10 3.13 -29.84
C LEU A 150 -2.30 3.05 -31.14
N GLY A 151 -2.72 3.82 -32.15
CA GLY A 151 -2.13 3.78 -33.49
C GLY A 151 -2.90 4.64 -34.48
N TYR A 152 -2.78 4.33 -35.76
CA TYR A 152 -3.50 5.00 -36.84
C TYR A 152 -4.36 3.97 -37.58
N ASN A 153 -5.57 4.38 -37.97
CA ASN A 153 -6.42 3.56 -38.82
C ASN A 153 -6.04 3.71 -40.31
N GLU A 154 -6.73 2.99 -41.19
CA GLU A 154 -6.49 3.02 -42.66
C GLU A 154 -6.61 4.42 -43.27
N LYS A 155 -7.36 5.32 -42.63
CA LYS A 155 -7.53 6.72 -43.05
C LYS A 155 -6.51 7.67 -42.42
N ASN A 156 -5.46 7.13 -41.80
CA ASN A 156 -4.41 7.86 -41.09
C ASN A 156 -4.93 8.72 -39.92
N ASN A 157 -6.08 8.37 -39.33
CA ASN A 157 -6.60 9.00 -38.13
C ASN A 157 -6.16 8.24 -36.87
N ARG A 158 -5.89 8.97 -35.78
CA ARG A 158 -5.49 8.37 -34.50
C ARG A 158 -6.61 7.50 -33.92
N ILE A 159 -6.25 6.31 -33.46
CA ILE A 159 -7.11 5.41 -32.68
C ILE A 159 -6.95 5.80 -31.21
N LEU A 160 -7.96 6.46 -30.65
CA LEU A 160 -7.92 6.95 -29.26
C LEU A 160 -7.87 5.80 -28.25
N LEU A 161 -7.34 6.10 -27.06
CA LEU A 161 -7.45 5.20 -25.92
C LEU A 161 -8.92 5.04 -25.51
N PRO A 162 -9.35 3.83 -25.10
CA PRO A 162 -10.68 3.66 -24.53
C PRO A 162 -10.83 4.47 -23.23
N LYS A 163 -12.06 4.85 -22.87
CA LYS A 163 -12.33 5.63 -21.65
C LYS A 163 -11.93 4.91 -20.35
N SER A 164 -11.88 3.58 -20.40
CA SER A 164 -11.40 2.72 -19.31
C SER A 164 -9.89 2.71 -19.16
N ALA A 165 -9.14 3.25 -20.14
CA ALA A 165 -7.69 3.21 -20.13
C ALA A 165 -7.16 3.91 -18.87
N ARG A 166 -6.17 3.30 -18.23
CA ARG A 166 -5.51 3.85 -17.05
C ARG A 166 -4.09 3.31 -16.91
N ILE A 167 -3.28 4.04 -16.15
CA ILE A 167 -1.99 3.55 -15.69
C ILE A 167 -2.15 2.76 -14.41
N VAL A 168 -1.55 1.57 -14.37
CA VAL A 168 -1.45 0.74 -13.16
C VAL A 168 -0.01 0.34 -12.90
N SER A 169 0.30 0.04 -11.64
CA SER A 169 1.57 -0.58 -11.26
C SER A 169 1.31 -2.00 -10.75
N ARG A 170 1.80 -3.02 -11.46
CA ARG A 170 1.68 -4.41 -11.01
C ARG A 170 2.91 -4.76 -10.17
N HIS A 171 2.72 -5.15 -8.92
CA HIS A 171 3.83 -5.55 -8.05
C HIS A 171 3.97 -7.07 -8.03
N PHE A 172 5.16 -7.54 -8.37
CA PHE A 172 5.50 -8.97 -8.43
C PHE A 172 5.78 -9.54 -7.05
N ARG A 173 6.27 -8.71 -6.13
CA ARG A 173 6.64 -9.10 -4.77
C ARG A 173 6.79 -7.85 -3.90
N GLY A 174 6.99 -8.12 -2.62
CA GLY A 174 7.34 -7.13 -1.62
C GLY A 174 6.28 -6.99 -0.53
N SER A 175 6.61 -6.21 0.47
CA SER A 175 5.82 -5.98 1.67
C SER A 175 5.56 -4.48 1.81
N PHE A 176 4.31 -4.12 2.05
CA PHE A 176 3.90 -2.76 2.36
C PHE A 176 3.70 -2.64 3.86
N VAL A 177 4.04 -1.50 4.45
CA VAL A 177 3.75 -1.23 5.86
C VAL A 177 2.95 0.04 6.00
N ILE A 178 1.90 -0.01 6.82
CA ILE A 178 0.91 1.05 7.01
C ILE A 178 0.94 1.44 8.48
N PHE A 179 1.32 2.68 8.74
CA PHE A 179 1.39 3.29 10.06
C PHE A 179 0.42 4.48 10.14
N PRO A 180 0.05 4.97 11.33
CA PRO A 180 -0.57 6.28 11.43
C PRO A 180 0.41 7.35 10.90
N LYS A 181 -0.10 8.41 10.27
CA LYS A 181 0.76 9.48 9.73
C LYS A 181 1.75 10.01 10.77
N SER A 182 1.28 10.19 11.99
CA SER A 182 2.05 10.73 13.12
C SER A 182 2.93 9.71 13.83
N SER A 183 3.05 8.49 13.29
CA SER A 183 3.96 7.48 13.82
C SER A 183 5.41 7.98 13.83
N PRO A 184 6.17 7.78 14.91
CA PRO A 184 7.60 8.10 14.92
C PRO A 184 8.38 7.39 13.81
N TYR A 185 7.90 6.22 13.36
CA TYR A 185 8.50 5.50 12.23
C TYR A 185 8.49 6.29 10.92
N ASN A 186 7.41 7.04 10.66
CA ASN A 186 7.27 7.87 9.46
C ASN A 186 8.06 9.19 9.54
N LYS A 187 8.34 9.67 10.77
CA LYS A 187 9.11 10.90 11.00
C LYS A 187 10.60 10.73 10.68
N ASN A 188 11.12 9.50 10.76
CA ASN A 188 12.49 9.21 10.37
C ASN A 188 12.59 9.03 8.84
N HIS A 189 13.03 10.05 8.11
CA HIS A 189 13.18 9.99 6.65
C HIS A 189 14.03 8.80 6.14
N ALA A 190 14.93 8.26 6.96
CA ALA A 190 15.72 7.09 6.57
C ALA A 190 14.88 5.82 6.37
N THR A 191 13.66 5.74 6.92
CA THR A 191 12.79 4.55 6.81
C THR A 191 12.13 4.40 5.43
N TYR A 192 12.23 5.41 4.57
CA TYR A 192 11.75 5.40 3.19
C TYR A 192 12.70 4.64 2.23
N ASP A 193 13.77 4.04 2.76
CA ASP A 193 14.73 3.17 2.06
C ASP A 193 14.21 1.74 1.79
N ALA A 194 12.94 1.48 2.13
CA ALA A 194 12.28 0.18 2.05
C ALA A 194 12.91 -0.94 2.89
N ARG A 195 13.62 -0.60 3.99
CA ARG A 195 14.21 -1.61 4.89
C ARG A 195 13.22 -2.67 5.39
N HIS A 196 11.95 -2.30 5.53
CA HIS A 196 10.88 -3.20 5.95
C HIS A 196 10.68 -4.37 4.97
N ASP A 197 10.96 -4.18 3.69
CA ASP A 197 10.85 -5.22 2.66
C ASP A 197 12.01 -6.22 2.69
N ARG A 198 13.18 -5.77 3.16
CA ARG A 198 14.36 -6.63 3.37
C ARG A 198 14.22 -7.54 4.59
N MET A 199 13.15 -7.36 5.37
CA MET A 199 12.86 -8.11 6.59
C MET A 199 11.57 -8.92 6.43
N ASN A 200 11.59 -10.14 6.95
CA ASN A 200 10.35 -10.89 7.16
C ASN A 200 9.56 -10.29 8.35
N SER A 201 8.31 -10.72 8.51
CA SER A 201 7.41 -10.28 9.58
C SER A 201 8.09 -10.24 10.97
N LYS A 202 8.68 -11.36 11.40
CA LYS A 202 9.34 -11.47 12.71
C LYS A 202 10.49 -10.48 12.87
N LYS A 203 11.39 -10.40 11.88
CA LYS A 203 12.54 -9.49 11.92
C LYS A 203 12.10 -8.02 11.93
N PHE A 204 11.07 -7.69 11.15
CA PHE A 204 10.57 -6.32 11.11
C PHE A 204 9.91 -5.93 12.44
N ARG A 205 9.12 -6.82 13.05
CA ARG A 205 8.58 -6.59 14.39
C ARG A 205 9.67 -6.35 15.43
N GLN A 206 10.70 -7.20 15.47
CA GLN A 206 11.84 -7.05 16.38
C GLN A 206 12.60 -5.73 16.14
N TYR A 207 12.70 -5.30 14.89
CA TYR A 207 13.28 -4.02 14.55
C TYR A 207 12.45 -2.84 15.10
N ILE A 208 11.12 -2.89 14.98
CA ILE A 208 10.24 -1.88 15.58
C ILE A 208 10.34 -1.88 17.12
N GLU A 209 10.41 -3.05 17.76
CA GLU A 209 10.62 -3.15 19.22
C GLU A 209 11.89 -2.44 19.67
N LYS A 210 12.99 -2.56 18.90
CA LYS A 210 14.22 -1.82 19.18
C LYS A 210 14.06 -0.31 19.01
N CYS A 211 13.40 0.12 17.92
CA CYS A 211 13.12 1.54 17.71
C CYS A 211 12.25 2.16 18.82
N ILE A 212 11.32 1.38 19.39
CA ILE A 212 10.50 1.83 20.53
C ILE A 212 11.38 2.04 21.77
N ILE A 213 12.30 1.12 22.05
CA ILE A 213 13.24 1.24 23.19
C ILE A 213 14.10 2.49 23.01
N GLU A 214 14.76 2.62 21.86
CA GLU A 214 15.63 3.77 21.53
C GLU A 214 14.89 5.12 21.54
N PHE A 215 13.59 5.14 21.25
CA PHE A 215 12.78 6.37 21.27
C PHE A 215 12.35 6.80 22.67
N ASN A 216 12.27 5.85 23.62
CA ASN A 216 11.84 6.10 24.99
C ASN A 216 13.02 6.32 25.96
N GLU A 217 14.26 6.11 25.49
CA GLU A 217 15.51 6.52 26.16
C GLU A 217 15.76 8.03 25.99
#